data_AF-A0A1M5U1B9-F1
#
_entry.id   AF-A0A1M5U1B9-F1
#
_cell.length_a   1.000
_cell.length_b   1.000
_cell.length_c   1.000
_cell.angle_alpha   90.00
_cell.angle_beta   90.00
_cell.angle_gamma   90.00
#
_symmetry.space_group_name_H-M   'P 1'
#
loop_
_entity.id
_entity.type
_entity.pdbx_description
1 polymer ?
#
loop_
_entity_poly.entity_id
_entity_poly.type
_entity_poly.pdbx_seq_one_letter_code
_entity_poly.pdbx_strand_id
1 'polypeptide(L)'
;MAEFDMSGVPSEELSSISGEERLGNLMQLIEAQRGEGWESRLHDILDSFEDFLTLRPEPPQAWKDTYAASGKQFDYYQIVLPKDFEDPYEDDLGNIRRLRGEFEREPSTMALEHELISRNYFVYENGHAEAIPAPRPMLMLESQDRDDDQEEQEGDITWDCCISIFADGSYVAYNLENDDEEVLGEDFKSVFKKYIGTLSKMQLVIPVEGRDYGILRSDA
;
A
#
# COMPACT_ATOMS: atom_id res chain seq x y z
N MET A 1 36.36 13.47 -28.43
CA MET A 1 36.25 13.02 -27.04
C MET A 1 35.77 14.22 -26.26
N ALA A 2 34.47 14.30 -25.99
CA ALA A 2 33.88 15.33 -25.16
C ALA A 2 33.70 14.74 -23.77
N GLU A 3 34.29 15.38 -22.78
CA GLU A 3 34.15 15.04 -21.36
C GLU A 3 32.70 15.29 -20.93
N PHE A 4 32.05 14.27 -20.39
CA PHE A 4 30.77 14.41 -19.72
C PHE A 4 31.04 14.87 -18.29
N ASP A 5 30.60 16.09 -17.99
CA ASP A 5 30.60 16.65 -16.65
C ASP A 5 29.65 15.85 -15.75
N MET A 6 30.21 15.27 -14.69
CA MET A 6 29.53 14.43 -13.70
C MET A 6 29.25 15.21 -12.40
N SER A 7 29.17 16.54 -12.43
CA SER A 7 28.74 17.32 -11.26
C SER A 7 27.22 17.54 -11.22
N GLY A 8 26.47 16.46 -11.02
CA GLY A 8 25.06 16.55 -10.63
C GLY A 8 24.90 16.86 -9.15
N VAL A 9 25.53 17.94 -8.66
CA VAL A 9 25.23 18.48 -7.33
C VAL A 9 23.89 19.20 -7.44
N PRO A 10 22.88 18.92 -6.60
CA PRO A 10 21.61 19.63 -6.63
C PRO A 10 21.87 21.14 -6.52
N SER A 11 21.37 21.92 -7.48
CA SER A 11 21.52 23.37 -7.46
C SER A 11 21.00 23.94 -6.14
N GLU A 12 21.74 24.89 -5.53
CA GLU A 12 21.38 25.55 -4.26
C GLU A 12 19.92 26.07 -4.23
N GLU A 13 19.32 26.38 -5.39
CA GLU A 13 17.90 26.76 -5.54
C GLU A 13 16.88 25.69 -5.10
N LEU A 14 17.23 24.39 -5.16
CA LEU A 14 16.36 23.32 -4.65
C LEU A 14 16.41 23.26 -3.11
N SER A 15 17.51 23.70 -2.50
CA SER A 15 17.71 23.67 -1.05
C SER A 15 16.91 24.75 -0.29
N SER A 16 16.39 25.77 -1.00
CA SER A 16 15.61 26.87 -0.42
C SER A 16 14.10 26.65 -0.34
N ILE A 17 13.58 25.56 -0.92
CA ILE A 17 12.14 25.24 -0.91
C ILE A 17 11.81 24.46 0.37
N SER A 18 10.85 24.93 1.16
CA SER A 18 10.42 24.25 2.39
C SER A 18 9.84 22.86 2.12
N GLY A 19 9.88 21.96 3.09
CA GLY A 19 9.29 20.62 2.96
C GLY A 19 7.81 20.65 2.60
N GLU A 20 7.05 21.59 3.18
CA GLU A 20 5.64 21.81 2.88
C GLU A 20 5.43 22.25 1.41
N GLU A 21 6.29 23.14 0.90
CA GLU A 21 6.20 23.64 -0.48
C GLU A 21 6.62 22.57 -1.50
N ARG A 22 7.61 21.72 -1.16
CA ARG A 22 7.96 20.54 -1.97
C ARG A 22 6.81 19.53 -2.05
N LEU A 23 6.13 19.25 -0.93
CA LEU A 23 4.94 18.40 -0.92
C LEU A 23 3.78 19.02 -1.70
N GLY A 24 3.56 20.33 -1.58
CA GLY A 24 2.57 21.05 -2.38
C GLY A 24 2.83 20.92 -3.88
N ASN A 25 4.08 21.04 -4.32
CA ASN A 25 4.48 20.87 -5.71
C ASN A 25 4.34 19.42 -6.18
N LEU A 26 4.69 18.44 -5.33
CA LEU A 26 4.50 17.03 -5.62
C LEU A 26 3.02 16.68 -5.78
N MET A 27 2.15 17.21 -4.91
CA MET A 27 0.70 17.02 -5.04
C MET A 27 0.15 17.58 -6.35
N GLN A 28 0.68 18.72 -6.83
CA GLN A 28 0.30 19.27 -8.13
C GLN A 28 0.77 18.39 -9.30
N LEU A 29 1.95 17.76 -9.19
CA LEU A 29 2.43 16.80 -10.17
C LEU A 29 1.60 15.51 -10.17
N ILE A 30 1.18 15.05 -8.99
CA ILE A 30 0.27 13.92 -8.82
C ILE A 30 -1.08 14.24 -9.49
N GLU A 31 -1.64 15.43 -9.24
CA GLU A 31 -2.86 15.90 -9.90
C GLU A 31 -2.71 16.04 -11.43
N ALA A 32 -1.51 16.33 -11.94
CA ALA A 32 -1.24 16.42 -13.37
C ALA A 32 -1.09 15.04 -14.05
N GLN A 33 -0.68 14.02 -13.28
CA GLN A 33 -0.60 12.62 -13.73
C GLN A 33 -1.91 11.85 -13.55
N ARG A 34 -2.94 12.46 -12.95
CA ARG A 34 -4.33 11.99 -12.97
C ARG A 34 -4.83 11.90 -14.42
N GLY A 35 -4.61 10.76 -15.04
CA GLY A 35 -4.86 10.57 -16.47
C GLY A 35 -4.60 9.14 -16.96
N GLU A 36 -3.73 8.39 -16.29
CA GLU A 36 -3.68 6.94 -16.46
C GLU A 36 -4.88 6.34 -15.73
N GLY A 37 -5.98 6.14 -16.45
CA GLY A 37 -7.17 5.50 -15.89
C GLY A 37 -6.81 4.09 -15.45
N TRP A 38 -6.87 3.82 -14.14
CA TRP A 38 -6.87 2.47 -13.62
C TRP A 38 -8.22 1.83 -13.94
N GLU A 39 -8.21 0.71 -14.66
CA GLU A 39 -9.39 -0.12 -14.82
C GLU A 39 -9.50 -1.04 -13.60
N SER A 40 -10.54 -0.83 -12.81
CA SER A 40 -10.79 -1.61 -11.59
C SER A 40 -10.76 -3.11 -11.87
N ARG A 41 -10.05 -3.85 -11.01
CA ARG A 41 -9.99 -5.32 -11.03
C ARG A 41 -10.65 -5.92 -9.79
N LEU A 42 -11.45 -5.15 -9.04
CA LEU A 42 -12.04 -5.61 -7.78
C LEU A 42 -12.79 -6.93 -7.94
N HIS A 43 -13.65 -7.06 -8.96
CA HIS A 43 -14.41 -8.31 -9.14
C HIS A 43 -13.53 -9.53 -9.38
N ASP A 44 -12.44 -9.39 -10.15
CA ASP A 44 -11.49 -10.48 -10.38
C ASP A 44 -10.74 -10.88 -9.10
N ILE A 45 -10.42 -9.89 -8.25
CA ILE A 45 -9.81 -10.10 -6.94
C ILE A 45 -10.77 -10.88 -6.03
N LEU A 46 -12.04 -10.45 -5.95
CA LEU A 46 -13.06 -11.10 -5.13
C LEU A 46 -13.40 -12.51 -5.63
N ASP A 47 -13.42 -12.72 -6.96
CA ASP A 47 -13.56 -14.05 -7.57
C ASP A 47 -12.41 -14.97 -7.16
N SER A 48 -11.17 -14.47 -7.21
CA SER A 48 -9.98 -15.23 -6.79
C SER A 48 -10.05 -15.64 -5.32
N PHE A 49 -10.55 -14.77 -4.44
CA PHE A 49 -10.73 -15.08 -3.02
C PHE A 49 -11.86 -16.09 -2.79
N GLU A 50 -13.00 -15.90 -3.45
CA GLU A 50 -14.13 -16.84 -3.36
C GLU A 50 -13.74 -18.24 -3.86
N ASP A 51 -13.01 -18.33 -4.97
CA ASP A 51 -12.49 -19.58 -5.52
C ASP A 51 -11.50 -20.23 -4.56
N PHE A 52 -10.55 -19.48 -3.99
CA PHE A 52 -9.60 -19.98 -3.01
C PHE A 52 -10.30 -20.57 -1.77
N LEU A 53 -11.26 -19.83 -1.20
CA LEU A 53 -12.04 -20.24 -0.03
C LEU A 53 -12.94 -21.45 -0.30
N THR A 54 -13.43 -21.59 -1.54
CA THR A 54 -14.32 -22.68 -1.96
C THR A 54 -13.54 -23.94 -2.30
N LEU A 55 -12.46 -23.83 -3.07
CA LEU A 55 -11.63 -24.95 -3.51
C LEU A 55 -10.77 -25.50 -2.37
N ARG A 56 -10.36 -24.65 -1.42
CA ARG A 56 -9.48 -24.97 -0.29
C ARG A 56 -8.25 -25.78 -0.73
N PRO A 57 -7.41 -25.21 -1.61
CA PRO A 57 -6.21 -25.89 -2.08
C PRO A 57 -5.24 -26.12 -0.93
N GLU A 58 -4.54 -27.25 -0.96
CA GLU A 58 -3.58 -27.61 0.08
C GLU A 58 -2.43 -26.59 0.18
N PRO A 59 -2.01 -26.19 1.41
CA PRO A 59 -0.87 -25.30 1.59
C PRO A 59 0.42 -25.90 0.99
N PRO A 60 1.35 -25.06 0.50
CA PRO A 60 2.66 -25.51 0.06
C PRO A 60 3.40 -26.33 1.14
N GLN A 61 4.13 -27.37 0.74
CA GLN A 61 4.81 -28.25 1.69
C GLN A 61 5.82 -27.48 2.57
N ALA A 62 6.55 -26.53 1.98
CA ALA A 62 7.52 -25.71 2.71
C ALA A 62 6.88 -24.92 3.87
N TRP A 63 5.65 -24.46 3.69
CA TRP A 63 4.89 -23.78 4.74
C TRP A 63 4.47 -24.76 5.83
N LYS A 64 3.92 -25.93 5.45
CA LYS A 64 3.55 -26.99 6.40
C LYS A 64 4.74 -27.38 7.30
N ASP A 65 5.92 -27.52 6.72
CA ASP A 65 7.14 -27.87 7.43
C ASP A 65 7.59 -26.74 8.39
N THR A 66 7.54 -25.48 7.91
CA THR A 66 7.89 -24.29 8.71
C THR A 66 6.95 -24.13 9.91
N TYR A 67 5.64 -24.29 9.69
CA TYR A 67 4.65 -24.15 10.75
C TYR A 67 4.75 -25.28 11.78
N ALA A 68 4.93 -26.52 11.32
CA ALA A 68 5.15 -27.66 12.21
C ALA A 68 6.37 -27.44 13.12
N ALA A 69 7.43 -26.81 12.60
CA ALA A 69 8.61 -26.43 13.39
C ALA A 69 8.35 -25.25 14.35
N SER A 70 7.50 -24.30 13.97
CA SER A 70 7.19 -23.11 14.79
C SER A 70 6.28 -23.40 15.99
N GLY A 71 5.51 -24.49 15.97
CA GLY A 71 4.52 -24.83 16.99
C GLY A 71 3.30 -23.89 17.04
N LYS A 72 3.15 -22.98 16.07
CA LYS A 72 1.99 -22.08 15.95
C LYS A 72 0.86 -22.73 15.15
N GLN A 73 -0.38 -22.37 15.48
CA GLN A 73 -1.54 -22.62 14.62
C GLN A 73 -1.65 -21.48 13.62
N PHE A 74 -1.82 -21.81 12.35
CA PHE A 74 -2.00 -20.86 11.25
C PHE A 74 -3.26 -21.24 10.50
N ASP A 75 -4.14 -20.26 10.29
CA ASP A 75 -5.28 -20.45 9.40
C ASP A 75 -4.86 -20.06 7.98
N TYR A 76 -4.53 -21.09 7.19
CA TYR A 76 -4.09 -20.90 5.81
C TYR A 76 -5.17 -20.33 4.90
N TYR A 77 -6.43 -20.54 5.26
CA TYR A 77 -7.56 -20.14 4.44
C TYR A 77 -8.12 -18.78 4.85
N GLN A 78 -7.44 -18.05 5.74
CA GLN A 78 -7.85 -16.73 6.15
C GLN A 78 -7.62 -15.71 5.03
N ILE A 79 -8.66 -14.99 4.64
CA ILE A 79 -8.56 -13.79 3.81
C ILE A 79 -8.60 -12.56 4.72
N VAL A 80 -7.62 -11.68 4.59
CA VAL A 80 -7.50 -10.47 5.41
C VAL A 80 -8.08 -9.29 4.64
N LEU A 81 -9.15 -8.70 5.19
CA LEU A 81 -9.76 -7.48 4.67
C LEU A 81 -9.32 -6.25 5.48
N PRO A 82 -9.39 -5.05 4.91
CA PRO A 82 -9.29 -3.83 5.71
C PRO A 82 -10.44 -3.79 6.73
N LYS A 83 -10.19 -3.23 7.92
CA LYS A 83 -11.14 -3.26 9.05
C LYS A 83 -12.52 -2.70 8.71
N ASP A 84 -12.57 -1.65 7.92
CA ASP A 84 -13.84 -1.02 7.50
C ASP A 84 -14.70 -1.93 6.62
N PHE A 85 -14.10 -2.98 6.05
CA PHE A 85 -14.75 -3.96 5.19
C PHE A 85 -14.86 -5.34 5.82
N GLU A 86 -14.50 -5.51 7.10
CA GLU A 86 -14.63 -6.77 7.84
C GLU A 86 -15.86 -6.71 8.76
N ASP A 87 -16.84 -7.60 8.54
CA ASP A 87 -17.89 -7.87 9.52
C ASP A 87 -17.42 -9.03 10.42
N PRO A 88 -17.19 -8.80 11.74
CA PRO A 88 -16.69 -9.82 12.65
C PRO A 88 -17.70 -10.94 12.93
N TYR A 89 -18.94 -10.81 12.45
CA TYR A 89 -20.00 -11.82 12.59
C TYR A 89 -20.20 -12.66 11.32
N GLU A 90 -19.56 -12.31 10.20
CA GLU A 90 -19.57 -13.10 8.97
C GLU A 90 -18.28 -13.91 8.84
N ASP A 91 -18.36 -15.05 8.15
CA ASP A 91 -17.14 -15.76 7.71
C ASP A 91 -16.51 -15.03 6.51
N ASP A 92 -15.27 -15.38 6.17
CA ASP A 92 -14.54 -14.73 5.08
C ASP A 92 -15.35 -14.75 3.77
N LEU A 93 -16.02 -15.87 3.47
CA LEU A 93 -16.83 -16.01 2.26
C LEU A 93 -18.08 -15.09 2.28
N GLY A 94 -18.73 -14.94 3.44
CA GLY A 94 -19.80 -13.97 3.65
C GLY A 94 -19.32 -12.55 3.40
N ASN A 95 -18.20 -12.18 4.02
CA ASN A 95 -17.58 -10.86 3.85
C ASN A 95 -17.24 -10.56 2.39
N ILE A 96 -16.67 -11.52 1.63
CA ILE A 96 -16.39 -11.35 0.19
C ILE A 96 -17.67 -11.11 -0.61
N ARG A 97 -18.75 -11.84 -0.32
CA ARG A 97 -20.04 -11.68 -1.01
C ARG A 97 -20.72 -10.36 -0.67
N ARG A 98 -20.64 -9.92 0.59
CA ARG A 98 -21.14 -8.60 1.01
C ARG A 98 -20.38 -7.49 0.31
N LEU A 99 -19.04 -7.55 0.33
CA LEU A 99 -18.17 -6.58 -0.32
C LEU A 99 -18.50 -6.46 -1.82
N ARG A 100 -18.71 -7.60 -2.50
CA ARG A 100 -19.16 -7.60 -3.90
C ARG A 100 -20.47 -6.83 -4.10
N GLY A 101 -21.44 -7.00 -3.20
CA GLY A 101 -22.72 -6.30 -3.24
C GLY A 101 -22.61 -4.80 -3.01
N GLU A 102 -21.69 -4.37 -2.13
CA GLU A 102 -21.41 -2.95 -1.86
C GLU A 102 -20.86 -2.23 -3.10
N PHE A 103 -19.94 -2.89 -3.82
CA PHE A 103 -19.30 -2.33 -5.01
C PHE A 103 -20.01 -2.66 -6.33
N GLU A 104 -21.27 -3.16 -6.31
CA GLU A 104 -22.06 -3.35 -7.55
C GLU A 104 -22.37 -2.03 -8.26
N ARG A 105 -22.43 -0.92 -7.50
CA ARG A 105 -22.90 0.40 -7.99
C ARG A 105 -21.90 1.52 -7.79
N GLU A 106 -20.94 1.32 -6.90
CA GLU A 106 -19.90 2.28 -6.59
C GLU A 106 -18.55 1.67 -7.02
N PRO A 107 -17.72 2.41 -7.78
CA PRO A 107 -16.42 1.93 -8.17
C PRO A 107 -15.52 1.82 -6.93
N SER A 108 -14.71 0.76 -6.87
CA SER A 108 -13.65 0.65 -5.89
C SER A 108 -12.55 1.68 -6.09
N THR A 109 -11.80 1.93 -5.02
CA THR A 109 -10.60 2.75 -5.06
C THR A 109 -9.36 1.89 -5.35
N MET A 110 -8.34 2.54 -5.92
CA MET A 110 -7.02 1.93 -6.12
C MET A 110 -6.40 1.51 -4.79
N ALA A 111 -6.56 2.29 -3.72
CA ALA A 111 -6.07 1.93 -2.39
C ALA A 111 -6.72 0.64 -1.87
N LEU A 112 -8.04 0.46 -2.05
CA LEU A 112 -8.71 -0.76 -1.63
C LEU A 112 -8.22 -1.98 -2.40
N GLU A 113 -8.18 -1.91 -3.74
CA GLU A 113 -7.70 -3.02 -4.56
C GLU A 113 -6.24 -3.38 -4.25
N HIS A 114 -5.42 -2.36 -4.00
CA HIS A 114 -4.05 -2.54 -3.56
C HIS A 114 -3.97 -3.32 -2.24
N GLU A 115 -4.71 -2.90 -1.21
CA GLU A 115 -4.71 -3.56 0.09
C GLU A 115 -5.22 -5.00 0.03
N LEU A 116 -6.27 -5.25 -0.76
CA LEU A 116 -6.79 -6.59 -0.95
C LEU A 116 -5.73 -7.51 -1.54
N ILE A 117 -5.02 -7.07 -2.58
CA ILE A 117 -3.96 -7.86 -3.21
C ILE A 117 -2.74 -7.99 -2.28
N SER A 118 -2.28 -6.90 -1.66
CA SER A 118 -1.06 -6.87 -0.86
C SER A 118 -1.16 -7.75 0.38
N ARG A 119 -2.30 -7.72 1.10
CA ARG A 119 -2.53 -8.55 2.29
C ARG A 119 -2.74 -10.02 1.97
N ASN A 120 -3.26 -10.32 0.79
CA ASN A 120 -3.61 -11.68 0.38
C ASN A 120 -2.73 -12.20 -0.76
N TYR A 121 -1.51 -11.66 -0.88
CA TYR A 121 -0.59 -11.97 -1.98
C TYR A 121 -0.27 -13.47 -2.09
N PHE A 122 -0.32 -14.20 -0.97
CA PHE A 122 -0.08 -15.63 -0.91
C PHE A 122 -1.03 -16.46 -1.78
N VAL A 123 -2.24 -15.95 -2.07
CA VAL A 123 -3.19 -16.60 -3.00
C VAL A 123 -2.59 -16.66 -4.40
N TYR A 124 -1.96 -15.57 -4.83
CA TYR A 124 -1.37 -15.43 -6.16
C TYR A 124 0.04 -16.04 -6.22
N GLU A 125 0.90 -15.77 -5.24
CA GLU A 125 2.29 -16.25 -5.23
C GLU A 125 2.39 -17.77 -5.23
N ASN A 126 1.47 -18.44 -4.52
CA ASN A 126 1.45 -19.90 -4.46
C ASN A 126 0.71 -20.56 -5.64
N GLY A 127 0.24 -19.78 -6.61
CA GLY A 127 -0.41 -20.27 -7.81
C GLY A 127 -1.83 -20.82 -7.57
N HIS A 128 -2.53 -20.36 -6.53
CA HIS A 128 -3.93 -20.73 -6.29
C HIS A 128 -4.90 -19.93 -7.16
N ALA A 129 -4.48 -18.74 -7.57
CA ALA A 129 -5.17 -17.91 -8.56
C ALA A 129 -4.17 -17.33 -9.57
N GLU A 130 -4.68 -16.87 -10.71
CA GLU A 130 -3.88 -16.11 -11.68
C GLU A 130 -3.45 -14.77 -11.08
N ALA A 131 -2.23 -14.33 -11.42
CA ALA A 131 -1.71 -13.07 -10.90
C ALA A 131 -2.55 -11.88 -11.40
N ILE A 132 -2.97 -11.02 -10.47
CA ILE A 132 -3.70 -9.79 -10.77
C ILE A 132 -2.77 -8.59 -10.54
N PRO A 133 -2.63 -7.68 -11.51
CA PRO A 133 -1.91 -6.43 -11.30
C PRO A 133 -2.59 -5.60 -10.22
N ALA A 134 -1.84 -5.21 -9.20
CA ALA A 134 -2.27 -4.25 -8.18
C ALA A 134 -2.01 -2.81 -8.63
N PRO A 135 -2.88 -1.87 -8.20
CA PRO A 135 -2.62 -0.45 -8.34
C PRO A 135 -1.28 -0.07 -7.70
N ARG A 136 -0.49 0.74 -8.41
CA ARG A 136 0.77 1.26 -7.90
C ARG A 136 0.54 2.63 -7.25
N PRO A 137 0.95 2.83 -5.99
CA PRO A 137 1.06 4.14 -5.38
C PRO A 137 1.91 5.08 -6.25
N MET A 138 1.46 6.31 -6.39
CA MET A 138 2.22 7.39 -7.00
C MET A 138 3.23 8.01 -6.04
N LEU A 139 2.91 7.97 -4.75
CA LEU A 139 3.75 8.48 -3.69
C LEU A 139 3.71 7.50 -2.52
N MET A 140 4.88 7.11 -2.05
CA MET A 140 5.04 6.40 -0.79
C MET A 140 5.98 7.20 0.10
N LEU A 141 5.54 7.44 1.32
CA LEU A 141 6.34 8.10 2.35
C LEU A 141 6.42 7.18 3.57
N GLU A 142 7.56 7.15 4.23
CA GLU A 142 7.73 6.46 5.51
C GLU A 142 8.52 7.31 6.52
N SER A 143 8.38 7.01 7.80
CA SER A 143 9.28 7.50 8.84
C SER A 143 10.71 7.07 8.54
N GLN A 144 11.68 7.95 8.77
CA GLN A 144 13.09 7.61 8.58
C GLN A 144 13.53 6.56 9.60
N ASP A 145 14.15 5.49 9.11
CA ASP A 145 14.95 4.59 9.95
C ASP A 145 16.12 5.39 10.54
N ARG A 146 16.07 5.66 11.85
CA ARG A 146 17.16 6.36 12.54
C ARG A 146 18.24 5.35 12.92
N ASP A 147 19.49 5.69 12.63
CA ASP A 147 20.63 5.02 13.28
C ASP A 147 20.68 5.41 14.76
N ASP A 148 21.01 4.47 15.63
CA ASP A 148 21.08 4.63 17.11
C ASP A 148 21.95 5.83 17.57
N ASP A 149 22.83 6.34 16.70
CA ASP A 149 23.79 7.42 16.99
C ASP A 149 23.29 8.84 16.60
N GLN A 150 22.07 8.99 16.06
CA GLN A 150 21.54 10.29 15.64
C GLN A 150 20.74 10.97 16.78
N GLU A 151 21.13 12.18 17.20
CA GLU A 151 20.40 12.96 18.20
C GLU A 151 18.99 13.34 17.70
N GLU A 152 17.96 13.12 18.54
CA GLU A 152 16.59 13.56 18.28
C GLU A 152 16.51 15.07 18.12
N GLN A 153 16.07 15.54 16.95
CA GLN A 153 15.76 16.95 16.73
C GLN A 153 14.29 17.21 17.08
N GLU A 154 14.02 18.43 17.55
CA GLU A 154 12.67 18.85 17.90
C GLU A 154 11.76 18.79 16.66
N GLY A 155 10.80 17.87 16.69
CA GLY A 155 9.85 17.66 15.61
C GLY A 155 10.12 16.44 14.74
N ASP A 156 11.18 15.67 14.96
CA ASP A 156 11.38 14.41 14.24
C ASP A 156 10.23 13.42 14.49
N ILE A 157 9.92 12.61 13.47
CA ILE A 157 9.04 11.46 13.62
C ILE A 157 9.86 10.36 14.28
N THR A 158 9.47 9.98 15.50
CA THR A 158 10.15 8.95 16.31
C THR A 158 9.36 7.64 16.39
N TRP A 159 8.29 7.53 15.60
CA TRP A 159 7.42 6.36 15.54
C TRP A 159 7.33 5.85 14.10
N ASP A 160 7.04 4.56 13.95
CA ASP A 160 6.89 3.94 12.65
C ASP A 160 5.58 4.41 12.01
N CYS A 161 5.67 5.08 10.88
CA CYS A 161 4.49 5.52 10.13
C CYS A 161 4.75 5.50 8.62
N CYS A 162 3.70 5.27 7.84
CA CYS A 162 3.80 5.29 6.39
C CYS A 162 2.51 5.78 5.75
N ILE A 163 2.61 6.23 4.49
CA ILE A 163 1.46 6.53 3.64
C ILE A 163 1.77 6.20 2.19
N SER A 164 0.79 5.60 1.53
CA SER A 164 0.77 5.32 0.09
C SER A 164 -0.40 6.07 -0.54
N ILE A 165 -0.14 6.90 -1.55
CA ILE A 165 -1.16 7.71 -2.25
C ILE A 165 -1.26 7.25 -3.70
N PHE A 166 -2.49 7.09 -4.20
CA PHE A 166 -2.79 6.57 -5.52
C PHE A 166 -3.33 7.64 -6.48
N ALA A 167 -3.39 7.31 -7.77
CA ALA A 167 -3.77 8.26 -8.83
C ALA A 167 -5.21 8.73 -8.76
N ASP A 168 -6.12 7.88 -8.30
CA ASP A 168 -7.50 8.28 -8.05
C ASP A 168 -7.66 9.20 -6.82
N GLY A 169 -6.59 9.45 -6.06
CA GLY A 169 -6.57 10.27 -4.84
C GLY A 169 -6.87 9.48 -3.57
N SER A 170 -7.15 8.19 -3.67
CA SER A 170 -7.24 7.30 -2.52
C SER A 170 -5.87 7.08 -1.88
N TYR A 171 -5.85 6.63 -0.63
CA TYR A 171 -4.61 6.42 0.13
C TYR A 171 -4.75 5.34 1.19
N VAL A 172 -3.63 4.73 1.53
CA VAL A 172 -3.46 3.87 2.71
C VAL A 172 -2.45 4.54 3.62
N ALA A 173 -2.75 4.65 4.91
CA ALA A 173 -1.84 5.24 5.87
C ALA A 173 -1.78 4.40 7.14
N TYR A 174 -0.61 4.37 7.76
CA TYR A 174 -0.39 3.78 9.08
C TYR A 174 0.22 4.82 10.00
N ASN A 175 -0.40 4.99 11.17
CA ASN A 175 0.14 5.67 12.34
C ASN A 175 0.54 7.14 12.10
N LEU A 176 -0.16 7.89 11.25
CA LEU A 176 0.23 9.29 10.94
C LEU A 176 0.08 10.25 12.13
N GLU A 177 -0.68 9.86 13.16
CA GLU A 177 -0.93 10.67 14.37
C GLU A 177 -0.34 10.03 15.64
N ASN A 178 0.52 9.00 15.51
CA ASN A 178 1.05 8.22 16.63
C ASN A 178 -0.06 7.55 17.47
N ASP A 179 -1.03 6.94 16.78
CA ASP A 179 -2.23 6.27 17.31
C ASP A 179 -2.28 4.77 17.02
N ASP A 180 -1.27 4.23 16.33
CA ASP A 180 -1.19 2.86 15.81
C ASP A 180 -2.38 2.47 14.92
N GLU A 181 -3.07 3.45 14.33
CA GLU A 181 -4.22 3.22 13.46
C GLU A 181 -3.81 3.09 12.00
N GLU A 182 -4.54 2.23 11.30
CA GLU A 182 -4.44 2.08 9.86
C GLU A 182 -5.70 2.68 9.22
N VAL A 183 -5.52 3.49 8.19
CA VAL A 183 -6.58 4.24 7.52
C VAL A 183 -6.54 3.94 6.04
N LEU A 184 -7.68 3.46 5.53
CA LEU A 184 -7.96 3.37 4.11
C LEU A 184 -8.89 4.52 3.74
N GLY A 185 -8.40 5.49 2.95
CA GLY A 185 -9.13 6.70 2.61
C GLY A 185 -9.33 6.91 1.12
N GLU A 186 -10.39 7.62 0.75
CA GLU A 186 -10.80 7.80 -0.66
C GLU A 186 -10.34 9.13 -1.28
N ASP A 187 -10.19 10.18 -0.46
CA ASP A 187 -9.80 11.52 -0.93
C ASP A 187 -8.73 12.14 -0.04
N PHE A 188 -7.47 11.88 -0.38
CA PHE A 188 -6.34 12.45 0.32
C PHE A 188 -6.29 13.98 0.26
N LYS A 189 -6.83 14.61 -0.80
CA LYS A 189 -6.82 16.08 -0.93
C LYS A 189 -7.61 16.76 0.18
N SER A 190 -8.71 16.13 0.61
CA SER A 190 -9.54 16.64 1.71
C SER A 190 -8.81 16.66 3.05
N VAL A 191 -7.84 15.74 3.25
CA VAL A 191 -7.11 15.56 4.51
C VAL A 191 -5.65 16.01 4.46
N PHE A 192 -5.11 16.38 3.30
CA PHE A 192 -3.69 16.77 3.13
C PHE A 192 -3.24 17.83 4.15
N LYS A 193 -4.06 18.87 4.36
CA LYS A 193 -3.73 19.94 5.32
C LYS A 193 -3.65 19.45 6.77
N LYS A 194 -4.38 18.39 7.12
CA LYS A 194 -4.32 17.76 8.44
C LYS A 194 -2.93 17.14 8.66
N TYR A 195 -2.40 16.47 7.64
CA TYR A 195 -1.19 15.65 7.76
C TYR A 195 0.10 16.32 7.27
N ILE A 196 0.05 17.46 6.59
CA ILE A 196 1.23 18.10 5.95
C ILE A 196 2.43 18.27 6.90
N GLY A 197 2.18 18.55 8.18
CA GLY A 197 3.24 18.69 9.20
C GLY A 197 4.00 17.39 9.45
N THR A 198 3.32 16.25 9.46
CA THR A 198 3.93 14.92 9.56
C THR A 198 4.60 14.56 8.24
N LEU A 199 3.87 14.65 7.12
CA LEU A 199 4.34 14.22 5.80
C LEU A 199 5.61 14.97 5.36
N SER A 200 5.75 16.25 5.69
CA SER A 200 6.93 17.07 5.35
C SER A 200 8.23 16.61 5.99
N LYS A 201 8.15 15.66 6.93
CA LYS A 201 9.29 15.10 7.67
C LYS A 201 9.55 13.63 7.33
N MET A 202 8.67 13.03 6.54
CA MET A 202 8.81 11.65 6.09
C MET A 202 9.74 11.58 4.88
N GLN A 203 10.37 10.43 4.68
CA GLN A 203 11.21 10.20 3.51
C GLN A 203 10.42 9.61 2.36
N LEU A 204 10.81 9.98 1.14
CA LEU A 204 10.29 9.37 -0.08
C LEU A 204 10.81 7.94 -0.20
N VAL A 205 9.90 7.00 -0.35
CA VAL A 205 10.21 5.60 -0.65
C VAL A 205 10.00 5.35 -2.12
N ILE A 206 11.02 4.77 -2.78
CA ILE A 206 10.84 4.19 -4.10
C ILE A 206 10.46 2.74 -3.87
N PRO A 207 9.23 2.36 -4.21
CA PRO A 207 8.71 1.09 -3.77
C PRO A 207 9.24 -0.06 -4.62
N VAL A 208 9.59 -1.15 -3.95
CA VAL A 208 10.28 -2.30 -4.53
C VAL A 208 9.33 -3.49 -4.66
N GLU A 209 9.16 -3.96 -5.89
CA GLU A 209 8.39 -5.18 -6.19
C GLU A 209 8.89 -6.38 -5.37
N GLY A 210 7.96 -7.06 -4.67
CA GLY A 210 8.26 -8.22 -3.83
C GLY A 210 8.67 -7.90 -2.39
N ARG A 211 8.90 -6.62 -2.04
CA ARG A 211 9.15 -6.16 -0.65
C ARG A 211 8.04 -5.26 -0.15
N ASP A 212 7.72 -4.22 -0.92
CA ASP A 212 6.70 -3.22 -0.57
C ASP A 212 5.37 -3.48 -1.30
N TYR A 213 5.43 -4.42 -2.24
CA TYR A 213 4.31 -4.97 -2.99
C TYR A 213 4.38 -6.49 -2.87
N GLY A 214 3.32 -7.12 -2.36
CA GLY A 214 3.07 -8.53 -2.66
C GLY A 214 3.16 -8.72 -4.18
N ILE A 215 4.09 -9.57 -4.61
CA ILE A 215 4.62 -9.71 -5.98
C ILE A 215 3.66 -9.29 -7.11
N LEU A 216 4.06 -8.25 -7.87
CA LEU A 216 3.47 -7.90 -9.16
C LEU A 216 4.31 -8.49 -10.28
N ARG A 217 3.91 -9.64 -10.82
CA ARG A 217 4.24 -9.95 -12.21
C ARG A 217 3.16 -9.33 -13.09
N SER A 218 3.43 -8.14 -13.61
CA SER A 218 2.96 -7.82 -14.97
C SER A 218 4.13 -8.13 -15.89
N ASP A 219 4.01 -9.16 -16.69
CA ASP A 219 4.97 -9.44 -17.75
C ASP A 219 5.13 -8.17 -18.62
N ALA A 220 6.38 -7.73 -18.75
CA ALA A 220 6.83 -6.86 -19.84
C ALA A 220 7.31 -7.72 -21.02
#